data_AF-A0AAE8ZZP8-F1
#
_entry.id   AF-A0AAE8ZZP8-F1
#
_cell.length_a   1.000
_cell.length_b   1.000
_cell.length_c   1.000
_cell.angle_alpha   90.00
_cell.angle_beta   90.00
_cell.angle_gamma   90.00
#
_symmetry.space_group_name_H-M   'P 1'
#
loop_
_entity.id
_entity.type
_entity.pdbx_description
1 polymer ?
#
loop_
_entity_poly.entity_id
_entity_poly.type
_entity_poly.pdbx_seq_one_letter_code
_entity_poly.pdbx_strand_id
1 'polypeptide(L)'
;MNSIYTAEFDENHPYPVTAYTNALCTYIHQLALDDTGAVAKVCSNIEKSYEYFVRKSSEGSWTNADKAVQALKEQNATNGTLKAKVKQLESDKDRADAKIAKLTKRVQLKEGIQLTANGRIFASQKVEKNRDYDDLNKKIEKLQDNVRQISERNTELQISKNSMEAVNEKQTKKIKQIEAESTKLKKELKQKEEKLKKTYISSERMRFNSTQLEKKIYGFSQKMEAKVSEINKLKEKIDEMKTRCRTYAGQLQIATQENFNLENQLEILSLYEPAYKEVRVEEPSDKQSEKEPLVKQVKEDNEQLKTEEEVHKEKAKDFVGEIDKNPIDLGCEENQIDFEDLKL
;
A
#
# COMPACT_ATOMS: atom_id res chain seq x y z
N MET A 1 -101.07 82.92 -117.39
CA MET A 1 -100.94 82.43 -116.01
C MET A 1 -102.05 81.40 -115.81
N ASN A 2 -101.71 80.11 -115.80
CA ASN A 2 -102.70 79.07 -115.54
C ASN A 2 -103.12 79.18 -114.08
N SER A 3 -104.36 79.61 -113.89
CA SER A 3 -104.88 79.80 -112.56
C SER A 3 -105.06 78.45 -111.86
N ILE A 4 -104.67 78.36 -110.58
CA ILE A 4 -104.99 77.23 -109.68
C ILE A 4 -106.52 76.95 -109.67
N TYR A 5 -107.36 77.90 -110.12
CA TYR A 5 -108.80 77.74 -110.33
C TYR A 5 -109.19 76.77 -111.45
N THR A 6 -108.25 76.39 -112.33
CA THR A 6 -108.53 75.54 -113.51
C THR A 6 -107.70 74.25 -113.57
N ALA A 7 -106.71 74.08 -112.69
CA ALA A 7 -105.80 72.94 -112.69
C ALA A 7 -106.38 71.71 -111.96
N GLU A 8 -106.15 70.52 -112.49
CA GLU A 8 -106.45 69.25 -111.82
C GLU A 8 -105.33 68.89 -110.84
N PHE A 9 -105.68 68.24 -109.73
CA PHE A 9 -104.70 67.70 -108.78
C PHE A 9 -103.75 66.70 -109.46
N ASP A 10 -102.44 66.93 -109.33
CA ASP A 10 -101.35 66.06 -109.84
C ASP A 10 -100.58 65.45 -108.65
N GLU A 11 -100.55 64.12 -108.56
CA GLU A 11 -99.79 63.40 -107.52
C GLU A 11 -98.28 63.56 -107.65
N ASN A 12 -97.75 63.91 -108.83
CA ASN A 12 -96.31 64.11 -109.04
C ASN A 12 -95.82 65.48 -108.59
N HIS A 13 -96.71 66.49 -108.55
CA HIS A 13 -96.44 67.85 -108.06
C HIS A 13 -97.56 68.31 -107.12
N PRO A 14 -97.74 67.65 -105.96
CA PRO A 14 -98.85 67.90 -105.08
C PRO A 14 -98.68 69.25 -104.38
N TYR A 15 -99.61 70.18 -104.62
CA TYR A 15 -99.69 71.39 -103.80
C TYR A 15 -100.28 71.04 -102.42
N PRO A 16 -99.74 71.62 -101.33
CA PRO A 16 -100.27 71.38 -99.98
C PRO A 16 -101.72 71.86 -99.88
N VAL A 17 -102.52 71.21 -99.05
CA VAL A 17 -103.94 71.55 -98.78
C VAL A 17 -104.13 73.06 -98.61
N THR A 18 -103.23 73.71 -97.85
CA THR A 18 -103.23 75.17 -97.60
C THR A 18 -103.19 76.02 -98.88
N ALA A 19 -102.51 75.58 -99.93
CA ALA A 19 -102.45 76.28 -101.21
C ALA A 19 -103.79 76.25 -101.95
N TYR A 20 -104.50 75.12 -101.95
CA TYR A 20 -105.83 75.02 -102.54
C TYR A 20 -106.91 75.73 -101.70
N THR A 21 -106.82 75.70 -100.37
CA THR A 21 -107.74 76.45 -99.48
C THR A 21 -107.61 77.96 -99.69
N ASN A 22 -106.38 78.46 -99.84
CA ASN A 22 -106.15 79.87 -100.15
C ASN A 22 -106.73 80.26 -101.52
N ALA A 23 -106.59 79.40 -102.53
CA ALA A 23 -107.22 79.60 -103.83
C ALA A 23 -108.75 79.69 -103.69
N LEU A 24 -109.40 78.75 -102.99
CA LEU A 24 -110.85 78.77 -102.75
C LEU A 24 -111.32 80.10 -102.12
N CYS A 25 -110.63 80.55 -101.07
CA CYS A 25 -110.95 81.81 -100.40
C CYS A 25 -110.83 83.03 -101.31
N THR A 26 -109.82 83.07 -102.18
CA THR A 26 -109.64 84.17 -103.15
C THR A 26 -110.71 84.14 -104.25
N TYR A 27 -111.10 82.95 -104.74
CA TYR A 27 -112.14 82.80 -105.77
C TYR A 27 -113.52 83.27 -105.28
N ILE A 28 -113.88 82.91 -104.04
CA ILE A 28 -115.15 83.32 -103.40
C ILE A 28 -115.24 84.84 -103.22
N HIS A 29 -114.12 85.53 -102.99
CA HIS A 29 -114.12 86.98 -102.75
C HIS A 29 -114.17 87.84 -104.03
N GLN A 30 -113.89 87.30 -105.23
CA GLN A 30 -113.56 88.13 -106.38
C GLN A 30 -114.59 88.25 -107.52
N LEU A 31 -115.58 87.37 -107.75
CA LEU A 31 -116.63 87.54 -108.79
C LEU A 31 -117.73 86.44 -108.72
N ALA A 32 -118.98 86.81 -109.02
CA ALA A 32 -120.16 86.02 -109.46
C ALA A 32 -120.39 84.59 -108.90
N LEU A 33 -121.50 84.43 -108.16
CA LEU A 33 -122.04 83.19 -107.57
C LEU A 33 -122.61 82.15 -108.56
N ASP A 34 -122.36 82.28 -109.86
CA ASP A 34 -123.08 81.52 -110.89
C ASP A 34 -122.29 80.34 -111.51
N ASP A 35 -121.01 80.15 -111.16
CA ASP A 35 -120.18 79.01 -111.63
C ASP A 35 -119.82 78.04 -110.49
N THR A 36 -120.80 77.20 -110.15
CA THR A 36 -120.66 76.13 -109.14
C THR A 36 -119.65 75.04 -109.52
N GLY A 37 -119.27 74.93 -110.80
CA GLY A 37 -118.32 73.92 -111.29
C GLY A 37 -116.88 74.17 -110.84
N ALA A 38 -116.43 75.42 -110.87
CA ALA A 38 -115.06 75.78 -110.48
C ALA A 38 -114.80 75.61 -108.97
N VAL A 39 -115.77 75.97 -108.11
CA VAL A 39 -115.70 75.80 -106.65
C VAL A 39 -115.61 74.33 -106.27
N ALA A 40 -116.43 73.47 -106.88
CA ALA A 40 -116.38 72.02 -106.66
C ALA A 40 -115.02 71.42 -107.04
N LYS A 41 -114.38 71.93 -108.10
CA LYS A 41 -113.07 71.46 -108.56
C LYS A 41 -111.95 71.80 -107.55
N VAL A 42 -111.95 73.01 -106.99
CA VAL A 42 -110.98 73.40 -105.95
C VAL A 42 -111.19 72.60 -104.66
N CYS A 43 -112.44 72.40 -104.23
CA CYS A 43 -112.75 71.54 -103.07
C CYS A 43 -112.28 70.10 -103.30
N SER A 44 -112.51 69.53 -104.49
CA SER A 44 -112.01 68.18 -104.83
C SER A 44 -110.48 68.10 -104.79
N ASN A 45 -109.77 69.16 -105.20
CA ASN A 45 -108.31 69.19 -105.11
C ASN A 45 -107.80 69.31 -103.65
N ILE A 46 -108.51 70.02 -102.77
CA ILE A 46 -108.21 70.06 -101.32
C ILE A 46 -108.31 68.65 -100.74
N GLU A 47 -109.40 67.94 -101.05
CA GLU A 47 -109.65 66.57 -100.58
C GLU A 47 -108.56 65.61 -101.07
N LYS A 48 -108.25 65.61 -102.37
CA LYS A 48 -107.19 64.77 -102.95
C LYS A 48 -105.79 65.08 -102.38
N SER A 49 -105.48 66.35 -102.13
CA SER A 49 -104.22 66.75 -101.50
C SER A 49 -104.12 66.25 -100.06
N TYR A 50 -105.22 66.35 -99.30
CA TYR A 50 -105.28 65.83 -97.94
C TYR A 50 -105.10 64.30 -97.93
N GLU A 51 -105.83 63.58 -98.79
CA GLU A 51 -105.69 62.13 -98.94
C GLU A 51 -104.26 61.72 -99.32
N TYR A 52 -103.62 62.41 -100.26
CA TYR A 52 -102.26 62.12 -100.68
C TYR A 52 -101.24 62.25 -99.54
N PHE A 53 -101.26 63.36 -98.81
CA PHE A 53 -100.31 63.60 -97.72
C PHE A 53 -100.55 62.68 -96.52
N VAL A 54 -101.80 62.34 -96.22
CA VAL A 54 -102.14 61.33 -95.20
C VAL A 54 -101.65 59.94 -95.62
N ARG A 55 -101.85 59.56 -96.89
CA ARG A 55 -101.36 58.29 -97.45
C ARG A 55 -99.83 58.19 -97.42
N LYS A 56 -99.11 59.22 -97.85
CA LYS A 56 -97.63 59.21 -97.84
C LYS A 56 -97.03 59.19 -96.44
N SER A 57 -97.62 59.91 -95.49
CA SER A 57 -97.20 59.89 -94.09
C SER A 57 -97.43 58.52 -93.44
N SER A 58 -98.56 57.88 -93.74
CA SER A 58 -98.86 56.54 -93.23
C SER A 58 -97.96 55.46 -93.85
N GLU A 59 -97.68 55.49 -95.15
CA GLU A 59 -96.77 54.53 -95.82
C GLU A 59 -95.37 54.47 -95.18
N GLY A 60 -94.78 55.63 -94.84
CA GLY A 60 -93.49 55.71 -94.15
C GLY A 60 -93.55 55.33 -92.67
N SER A 61 -94.68 55.55 -92.01
CA SER A 61 -94.90 55.19 -90.61
C SER A 61 -95.06 53.67 -90.43
N TRP A 62 -95.84 53.01 -91.29
CA TRP A 62 -96.10 51.57 -91.22
C TRP A 62 -94.86 50.72 -91.52
N THR A 63 -94.04 51.11 -92.51
CA THR A 63 -92.80 50.38 -92.83
C THR A 63 -91.73 50.50 -91.75
N ASN A 64 -91.62 51.65 -91.09
CA ASN A 64 -90.73 51.82 -89.94
C ASN A 64 -91.24 51.08 -88.69
N ALA A 65 -92.56 51.05 -88.48
CA ALA A 65 -93.18 50.24 -87.43
C ALA A 65 -92.92 48.74 -87.63
N ASP A 66 -93.06 48.22 -88.85
CA ASP A 66 -92.81 46.81 -89.15
C ASP A 66 -91.35 46.39 -88.92
N LYS A 67 -90.37 47.22 -89.34
CA LYS A 67 -88.95 46.96 -89.05
C LYS A 67 -88.66 46.97 -87.55
N ALA A 68 -89.24 47.92 -86.80
CA ALA A 68 -89.08 47.98 -85.35
C ALA A 68 -89.72 46.76 -84.65
N VAL A 69 -90.89 46.31 -85.12
CA VAL A 69 -91.57 45.11 -84.61
C VAL A 69 -90.76 43.85 -84.90
N GLN A 70 -90.14 43.73 -86.07
CA GLN A 70 -89.30 42.58 -86.42
C GLN A 70 -88.00 42.54 -85.61
N ALA A 71 -87.33 43.68 -85.45
CA ALA A 71 -86.16 43.81 -84.57
C ALA A 71 -86.51 43.48 -83.10
N LEU A 72 -87.68 43.91 -82.61
CA LEU A 72 -88.18 43.55 -81.28
C LEU A 72 -88.46 42.05 -81.14
N LYS A 73 -88.98 41.39 -82.19
CA LYS A 73 -89.20 39.93 -82.19
C LYS A 73 -87.87 39.18 -82.12
N GLU A 74 -86.86 39.59 -82.88
CA GLU A 74 -85.51 38.99 -82.86
C GLU A 74 -84.80 39.22 -81.52
N GLN A 75 -84.91 40.43 -80.96
CA GLN A 75 -84.39 40.75 -79.63
C GLN A 75 -85.09 39.93 -78.54
N ASN A 76 -86.41 39.73 -78.63
CA ASN A 76 -87.16 38.89 -77.70
C ASN A 76 -86.76 37.41 -77.80
N ALA A 77 -86.53 36.88 -78.99
CA ALA A 77 -86.04 35.51 -79.18
C ALA A 77 -84.63 35.34 -78.59
N THR A 78 -83.75 36.34 -78.80
CA THR A 78 -82.39 36.36 -78.24
C THR A 78 -82.43 36.47 -76.72
N ASN A 79 -83.26 37.35 -76.17
CA ASN A 79 -83.48 37.48 -74.73
C ASN A 79 -84.05 36.19 -74.11
N GLY A 80 -84.97 35.50 -74.80
CA GLY A 80 -85.48 34.20 -74.39
C GLY A 80 -84.36 33.16 -74.28
N THR A 81 -83.49 33.11 -75.29
CA THR A 81 -82.33 32.20 -75.34
C THR A 81 -81.31 32.51 -74.24
N LEU A 82 -80.97 33.79 -74.05
CA LEU A 82 -80.07 34.23 -72.98
C LEU A 82 -80.64 33.91 -71.60
N LYS A 83 -81.95 34.15 -71.38
CA LYS A 83 -82.62 33.82 -70.12
C LYS A 83 -82.58 32.31 -69.82
N ALA A 84 -82.76 31.47 -70.83
CA ALA A 84 -82.62 30.02 -70.69
C ALA A 84 -81.17 29.63 -70.35
N LYS A 85 -80.17 30.25 -71.00
CA LYS A 85 -78.75 30.00 -70.72
C LYS A 85 -78.34 30.44 -69.32
N VAL A 86 -78.85 31.57 -68.84
CA VAL A 86 -78.64 32.05 -67.46
C VAL A 86 -79.20 31.02 -66.46
N LYS A 87 -80.43 30.56 -66.65
CA LYS A 87 -81.01 29.52 -65.78
C LYS A 87 -80.20 28.22 -65.76
N GLN A 88 -79.68 27.81 -66.91
CA GLN A 88 -78.82 26.63 -67.00
C GLN A 88 -77.51 26.83 -66.24
N LEU A 89 -76.85 27.99 -66.41
CA LEU A 89 -75.62 28.33 -65.68
C LEU A 89 -75.85 28.44 -64.17
N GLU A 90 -76.97 28.99 -63.74
CA GLU A 90 -77.38 29.01 -62.32
C GLU A 90 -77.51 27.58 -61.78
N SER A 91 -78.18 26.69 -62.51
CA SER A 91 -78.31 25.28 -62.10
C SER A 91 -76.95 24.55 -62.06
N ASP A 92 -76.08 24.80 -63.02
CA ASP A 92 -74.73 24.19 -63.04
C ASP A 92 -73.85 24.75 -61.93
N LYS A 93 -73.96 26.05 -61.61
CA LYS A 93 -73.32 26.68 -60.45
C LYS A 93 -73.81 26.03 -59.15
N ASP A 94 -75.12 25.90 -58.94
CA ASP A 94 -75.67 25.28 -57.74
C ASP A 94 -75.18 23.83 -57.57
N ARG A 95 -75.07 23.08 -58.67
CA ARG A 95 -74.50 21.73 -58.68
C ARG A 95 -73.01 21.74 -58.31
N ALA A 96 -72.23 22.68 -58.83
CA ALA A 96 -70.83 22.84 -58.50
C ALA A 96 -70.64 23.23 -57.02
N ASP A 97 -71.41 24.18 -56.51
CA ASP A 97 -71.39 24.61 -55.11
C ASP A 97 -71.75 23.46 -54.17
N ALA A 98 -72.74 22.62 -54.52
CA ALA A 98 -73.06 21.41 -53.76
C ALA A 98 -71.91 20.39 -53.76
N LYS A 99 -71.18 20.25 -54.87
CA LYS A 99 -70.01 19.36 -54.95
C LYS A 99 -68.83 19.91 -54.14
N ILE A 100 -68.58 21.21 -54.20
CA ILE A 100 -67.56 21.90 -53.40
C ILE A 100 -67.87 21.72 -51.92
N ALA A 101 -69.10 21.95 -51.47
CA ALA A 101 -69.50 21.77 -50.08
C ALA A 101 -69.25 20.34 -49.57
N LYS A 102 -69.55 19.32 -50.39
CA LYS A 102 -69.25 17.90 -50.06
C LYS A 102 -67.75 17.64 -49.95
N LEU A 103 -66.95 18.17 -50.89
CA LEU A 103 -65.50 18.02 -50.87
C LEU A 103 -64.87 18.74 -49.67
N THR A 104 -65.31 19.96 -49.35
CA THR A 104 -64.86 20.71 -48.17
C THR A 104 -65.10 19.94 -46.88
N LYS A 105 -66.30 19.37 -46.70
CA LYS A 105 -66.60 18.51 -45.54
C LYS A 105 -65.68 17.28 -45.48
N ARG A 106 -65.39 16.66 -46.62
CA ARG A 106 -64.51 15.48 -46.68
C ARG A 106 -63.06 15.83 -46.35
N VAL A 107 -62.57 16.98 -46.81
CA VAL A 107 -61.22 17.48 -46.47
C VAL A 107 -61.12 17.77 -44.99
N GLN A 108 -62.06 18.54 -44.42
CA GLN A 108 -62.09 18.85 -42.98
C GLN A 108 -62.15 17.58 -42.13
N LEU A 109 -62.96 16.58 -42.52
CA LEU A 109 -63.02 15.30 -41.83
C LEU A 109 -61.67 14.56 -41.89
N LYS A 110 -61.03 14.52 -43.06
CA LYS A 110 -59.73 13.86 -43.24
C LYS A 110 -58.64 14.54 -42.42
N GLU A 111 -58.59 15.87 -42.42
CA GLU A 111 -57.66 16.67 -41.62
C GLU A 111 -57.90 16.45 -40.12
N GLY A 112 -59.16 16.48 -39.67
CA GLY A 112 -59.52 16.22 -38.27
C GLY A 112 -59.11 14.81 -37.81
N ILE A 113 -59.32 13.79 -38.64
CA ILE A 113 -58.87 12.42 -38.36
C ILE A 113 -57.34 12.35 -38.27
N GLN A 114 -56.63 12.98 -39.21
CA GLN A 114 -55.16 12.96 -39.24
C GLN A 114 -54.55 13.68 -38.03
N LEU A 115 -55.09 14.84 -37.65
CA LEU A 115 -54.68 15.57 -36.44
C LEU A 115 -54.93 14.73 -35.17
N THR A 116 -56.07 14.06 -35.09
CA THR A 116 -56.38 13.16 -33.96
C THR A 116 -55.42 11.98 -33.90
N ALA A 117 -55.11 11.36 -35.03
CA ALA A 117 -54.16 10.25 -35.11
C ALA A 117 -52.75 10.69 -34.69
N ASN A 118 -52.27 11.83 -35.20
CA ASN A 118 -50.99 12.41 -34.81
C ASN A 118 -50.95 12.72 -33.31
N GLY A 119 -52.01 13.31 -32.75
CA GLY A 119 -52.13 13.58 -31.32
C GLY A 119 -52.00 12.30 -30.47
N ARG A 120 -52.62 11.20 -30.89
CA ARG A 120 -52.48 9.90 -30.21
C ARG A 120 -51.06 9.32 -30.29
N ILE A 121 -50.41 9.44 -31.44
CA ILE A 121 -49.01 9.00 -31.63
C ILE A 121 -48.09 9.79 -30.70
N PHE A 122 -48.21 11.12 -30.68
CA PHE A 122 -47.41 11.98 -29.80
C PHE A 122 -47.65 11.68 -28.31
N ALA A 123 -48.90 11.46 -27.91
CA ALA A 123 -49.22 11.08 -26.54
C ALA A 123 -48.56 9.74 -26.15
N SER A 124 -48.59 8.76 -27.04
CA SER A 124 -47.97 7.45 -26.81
C SER A 124 -46.45 7.55 -26.70
N GLN A 125 -45.81 8.27 -27.62
CA GLN A 125 -44.36 8.53 -27.58
C GLN A 125 -43.93 9.28 -26.32
N LYS A 126 -44.76 10.22 -25.84
CA LYS A 126 -44.50 10.95 -24.59
C LYS A 126 -44.52 10.01 -23.38
N VAL A 127 -45.49 9.08 -23.32
CA VAL A 127 -45.57 8.10 -22.23
C VAL A 127 -44.37 7.15 -22.26
N GLU A 128 -43.95 6.68 -23.44
CA GLU A 128 -42.78 5.81 -23.60
C GLU A 128 -41.50 6.51 -23.14
N LYS A 129 -41.25 7.74 -23.61
CA LYS A 129 -40.11 8.53 -23.15
C LYS A 129 -40.11 8.76 -21.64
N ASN A 130 -41.27 9.00 -21.03
CA ASN A 130 -41.37 9.16 -19.59
C ASN A 130 -40.97 7.88 -18.84
N ARG A 131 -41.34 6.70 -19.35
CA ARG A 131 -40.90 5.42 -18.77
C ARG A 131 -39.38 5.25 -18.88
N ASP A 132 -38.80 5.60 -20.02
CA ASP A 132 -37.35 5.55 -20.20
C ASP A 132 -36.63 6.50 -19.22
N TYR A 133 -37.18 7.71 -19.01
CA TYR A 133 -36.67 8.64 -18.01
C TYR A 133 -36.74 8.08 -16.59
N ASP A 134 -37.85 7.45 -16.21
CA ASP A 134 -38.01 6.83 -14.89
C ASP A 134 -37.00 5.69 -14.68
N ASP A 135 -36.78 4.87 -15.70
CA ASP A 135 -35.81 3.77 -15.64
C ASP A 135 -34.36 4.27 -15.62
N LEU A 136 -34.05 5.35 -16.34
CA LEU A 136 -32.76 6.02 -16.25
C LEU A 136 -32.53 6.62 -14.86
N ASN A 137 -33.53 7.26 -14.27
CA ASN A 137 -33.44 7.83 -12.92
C ASN A 137 -33.16 6.73 -11.88
N LYS A 138 -33.87 5.59 -11.94
CA LYS A 138 -33.58 4.45 -11.07
C LYS A 138 -32.16 3.92 -11.23
N LYS A 139 -31.61 3.91 -12.45
CA LYS A 139 -30.20 3.51 -12.70
C LYS A 139 -29.23 4.54 -12.12
N ILE A 140 -29.52 5.83 -12.24
CA ILE A 140 -28.72 6.92 -11.66
C ILE A 140 -28.69 6.80 -10.14
N GLU A 141 -29.83 6.59 -9.49
CA GLU A 141 -29.90 6.41 -8.04
C GLU A 141 -29.03 5.23 -7.57
N LYS A 142 -29.13 4.06 -8.24
CA LYS A 142 -28.29 2.90 -7.96
C LYS A 142 -26.80 3.19 -8.14
N LEU A 143 -26.42 3.94 -9.17
CA LEU A 143 -25.03 4.33 -9.40
C LEU A 143 -24.52 5.29 -8.33
N GLN A 144 -25.35 6.24 -7.90
CA GLN A 144 -25.00 7.17 -6.81
C GLN A 144 -24.78 6.42 -5.50
N ASP A 145 -25.63 5.43 -5.18
CA ASP A 145 -25.44 4.58 -4.01
C ASP A 145 -24.16 3.76 -4.08
N ASN A 146 -23.86 3.16 -5.24
CA ASN A 146 -22.61 2.43 -5.43
C ASN A 146 -21.38 3.33 -5.27
N VAL A 147 -21.43 4.56 -5.82
CA VAL A 147 -20.34 5.54 -5.67
C VAL A 147 -20.14 5.90 -4.21
N ARG A 148 -21.22 6.13 -3.45
CA ARG A 148 -21.16 6.39 -2.01
C ARG A 148 -20.48 5.24 -1.25
N GLN A 149 -20.91 4.00 -1.48
CA GLN A 149 -20.32 2.82 -0.84
C GLN A 149 -18.84 2.64 -1.19
N ILE A 150 -18.46 2.88 -2.45
CA ILE A 150 -17.05 2.82 -2.88
C ILE A 150 -16.23 3.90 -2.15
N SER A 151 -16.77 5.11 -2.02
CA SER A 151 -16.11 6.22 -1.31
C SER A 151 -15.91 5.92 0.19
N GLU A 152 -16.92 5.36 0.85
CA GLU A 152 -16.85 4.92 2.25
C GLU A 152 -15.76 3.85 2.42
N ARG A 153 -15.80 2.79 1.60
CA ARG A 153 -14.79 1.72 1.62
C ARG A 153 -13.38 2.23 1.34
N ASN A 154 -13.22 3.20 0.44
CA ASN A 154 -11.92 3.80 0.15
C ASN A 154 -11.37 4.57 1.36
N THR A 155 -12.25 5.25 2.10
CA THR A 155 -11.88 5.94 3.35
C THR A 155 -11.41 4.95 4.41
N GLU A 156 -12.13 3.83 4.58
CA GLU A 156 -11.73 2.75 5.51
C GLU A 156 -10.37 2.13 5.14
N LEU A 157 -10.16 1.85 3.85
CA LEU A 157 -8.88 1.34 3.35
C LEU A 157 -7.73 2.31 3.60
N GLN A 158 -7.97 3.62 3.44
CA GLN A 158 -6.96 4.64 3.71
C GLN A 158 -6.59 4.69 5.21
N ILE A 159 -7.57 4.58 6.10
CA ILE A 159 -7.33 4.51 7.56
C ILE A 159 -6.53 3.25 7.91
N SER A 160 -6.92 2.10 7.36
CA SER A 160 -6.22 0.83 7.57
C SER A 160 -4.77 0.89 7.07
N LYS A 161 -4.54 1.45 5.89
CA LYS A 161 -3.19 1.67 5.33
C LYS A 161 -2.32 2.50 6.28
N ASN A 162 -2.81 3.66 6.71
CA ASN A 162 -2.05 4.55 7.62
C ASN A 162 -1.73 3.85 8.94
N SER A 163 -2.65 3.03 9.47
CA SER A 163 -2.42 2.23 10.67
C SER A 163 -1.31 1.19 10.48
N MET A 164 -1.32 0.46 9.36
CA MET A 164 -0.27 -0.52 9.04
C MET A 164 1.10 0.14 8.83
N GLU A 165 1.15 1.31 8.18
CA GLU A 165 2.39 2.08 8.02
C GLU A 165 3.00 2.45 9.38
N ALA A 166 2.18 2.93 10.33
CA ALA A 166 2.65 3.24 11.68
C ALA A 166 3.16 2.00 12.44
N VAL A 167 2.54 0.83 12.25
CA VAL A 167 3.02 -0.44 12.83
C VAL A 167 4.36 -0.85 12.22
N ASN A 168 4.50 -0.76 10.90
CA ASN A 168 5.74 -1.08 10.18
C ASN A 168 6.91 -0.20 10.62
N GLU A 169 6.68 1.10 10.84
CA GLU A 169 7.70 2.01 11.38
C GLU A 169 8.16 1.58 12.78
N LYS A 170 7.22 1.22 13.67
CA LYS A 170 7.55 0.72 15.02
C LYS A 170 8.35 -0.58 14.97
N GLN A 171 7.95 -1.52 14.11
CA GLN A 171 8.67 -2.78 13.94
C GLN A 171 10.08 -2.56 13.38
N THR A 172 10.23 -1.67 12.40
CA THR A 172 11.53 -1.30 11.82
C THR A 172 12.47 -0.74 12.88
N LYS A 173 11.98 0.13 13.79
CA LYS A 173 12.78 0.65 14.92
C LYS A 173 13.20 -0.47 15.87
N LYS A 174 12.29 -1.39 16.20
CA LYS A 174 12.59 -2.53 17.09
C LYS A 174 13.62 -3.48 16.47
N ILE A 175 13.55 -3.74 15.17
CA ILE A 175 14.55 -4.55 14.45
C ILE A 175 15.94 -3.91 14.56
N LYS A 176 16.06 -2.61 14.27
CA LYS A 176 17.35 -1.89 14.38
C LYS A 176 17.93 -1.96 15.80
N GLN A 177 17.08 -1.87 16.83
CA GLN A 177 17.52 -2.02 18.22
C GLN A 177 18.05 -3.44 18.50
N ILE A 178 17.33 -4.47 18.07
CA ILE A 178 17.75 -5.88 18.23
C ILE A 178 19.06 -6.14 17.49
N GLU A 179 19.23 -5.60 16.28
CA GLU A 179 20.49 -5.71 15.52
C GLU A 179 21.66 -5.07 16.28
N ALA A 180 21.46 -3.87 16.86
CA ALA A 180 22.48 -3.21 17.66
C ALA A 180 22.86 -4.04 18.91
N GLU A 181 21.87 -4.55 19.65
CA GLU A 181 22.10 -5.41 20.82
C GLU A 181 22.82 -6.71 20.44
N SER A 182 22.43 -7.34 19.33
CA SER A 182 23.08 -8.56 18.80
C SER A 182 24.56 -8.32 18.47
N THR A 183 24.88 -7.20 17.83
CA THR A 183 26.29 -6.85 17.53
C THR A 183 27.11 -6.60 18.79
N LYS A 184 26.51 -6.01 19.84
CA LYS A 184 27.15 -5.81 21.15
C LYS A 184 27.44 -7.15 21.82
N LEU A 185 26.44 -8.02 21.93
CA LEU A 185 26.58 -9.35 22.54
C LEU A 185 27.63 -10.21 21.82
N LYS A 186 27.72 -10.10 20.49
CA LYS A 186 28.74 -10.81 19.70
C LYS A 186 30.17 -10.36 20.05
N LYS A 187 30.37 -9.08 20.37
CA LYS A 187 31.68 -8.56 20.84
C LYS A 187 31.99 -9.04 22.24
N GLU A 188 31.02 -8.98 23.15
CA GLU A 188 31.17 -9.46 24.53
C GLU A 188 31.51 -10.96 24.58
N LEU A 189 30.86 -11.77 23.73
CA LEU A 189 31.14 -13.20 23.62
C LEU A 189 32.60 -13.45 23.20
N LYS A 190 33.10 -12.77 22.16
CA LYS A 190 34.51 -12.90 21.73
C LYS A 190 35.49 -12.54 22.84
N GLN A 191 35.22 -11.46 23.58
CA GLN A 191 36.07 -11.05 24.71
C GLN A 191 36.07 -12.11 25.82
N LYS A 192 34.92 -12.70 26.15
CA LYS A 192 34.84 -13.79 27.13
C LYS A 192 35.57 -15.04 26.67
N GLU A 193 35.47 -15.40 25.39
CA GLU A 193 36.22 -16.53 24.81
C GLU A 193 37.74 -16.32 24.91
N GLU A 194 38.24 -15.10 24.64
CA GLU A 194 39.66 -14.76 24.79
C GLU A 194 40.13 -14.82 26.24
N LYS A 195 39.34 -14.28 27.18
CA LYS A 195 39.64 -14.39 28.62
C LYS A 195 39.69 -15.85 29.06
N LEU A 196 38.73 -16.66 28.64
CA LEU A 196 38.68 -18.09 28.96
C LEU A 196 39.91 -18.84 28.46
N LYS A 197 40.37 -18.58 27.22
CA LYS A 197 41.61 -19.17 26.68
C LYS A 197 42.83 -18.84 27.54
N LYS A 198 42.97 -17.58 27.97
CA LYS A 198 44.06 -17.15 28.86
C LYS A 198 44.01 -17.86 30.21
N THR A 199 42.83 -17.92 30.82
CA THR A 199 42.62 -18.62 32.10
C THR A 199 42.94 -20.12 31.98
N TYR A 200 42.54 -20.76 30.88
CA TYR A 200 42.84 -22.17 30.63
C TYR A 200 44.36 -22.43 30.53
N ILE A 201 45.10 -21.61 29.79
CA ILE A 201 46.57 -21.72 29.70
C ILE A 201 47.23 -21.54 31.08
N SER A 202 46.76 -20.57 31.87
CA SER A 202 47.25 -20.36 33.24
C SER A 202 46.98 -21.57 34.14
N SER A 203 45.77 -22.14 34.07
CA SER A 203 45.39 -23.37 34.76
C SER A 203 46.32 -24.54 34.44
N GLU A 204 46.60 -24.77 33.15
CA GLU A 204 47.51 -25.85 32.73
C GLU A 204 48.94 -25.62 33.24
N ARG A 205 49.42 -24.37 33.25
CA ARG A 205 50.73 -24.04 33.86
C ARG A 205 50.74 -24.31 35.36
N MET A 206 49.68 -23.94 36.09
CA MET A 206 49.56 -24.23 37.52
C MET A 206 49.53 -25.74 37.79
N ARG A 207 48.80 -26.53 36.99
CA ARG A 207 48.80 -27.99 37.07
C ARG A 207 50.20 -28.58 36.89
N PHE A 208 50.92 -28.13 35.86
CA PHE A 208 52.30 -28.57 35.63
C PHE A 208 53.19 -28.26 36.84
N ASN A 209 53.12 -27.04 37.38
CA ASN A 209 53.90 -26.64 38.55
C ASN A 209 53.53 -27.49 39.80
N SER A 210 52.25 -27.77 40.02
CA SER A 210 51.77 -28.65 41.09
C SER A 210 52.41 -30.03 40.99
N THR A 211 52.38 -30.65 39.80
CA THR A 211 53.02 -31.96 39.57
C THR A 211 54.53 -31.93 39.80
N GLN A 212 55.22 -30.84 39.47
CA GLN A 212 56.66 -30.71 39.77
C GLN A 212 56.94 -30.59 41.28
N LEU A 213 56.09 -29.86 42.01
CA LEU A 213 56.17 -29.76 43.45
C LEU A 213 55.91 -31.11 44.13
N GLU A 214 54.88 -31.85 43.69
CA GLU A 214 54.60 -33.21 44.18
C GLU A 214 55.80 -34.15 44.04
N LYS A 215 56.50 -34.11 42.89
CA LYS A 215 57.74 -34.89 42.68
C LYS A 215 58.85 -34.49 43.66
N LYS A 216 59.04 -33.20 43.91
CA LYS A 216 60.04 -32.71 44.88
C LYS A 216 59.70 -33.14 46.30
N ILE A 217 58.44 -32.99 46.70
CA ILE A 217 57.94 -33.44 48.01
C ILE A 217 58.22 -34.93 48.19
N TYR A 218 57.86 -35.75 47.21
CA TYR A 218 58.13 -37.19 47.25
C TYR A 218 59.63 -37.50 47.41
N GLY A 219 60.50 -36.80 46.67
CA GLY A 219 61.95 -36.93 46.83
C GLY A 219 62.47 -36.55 48.22
N PHE A 220 61.91 -35.49 48.83
CA PHE A 220 62.24 -35.13 50.22
C PHE A 220 61.73 -36.16 51.22
N SER A 221 60.53 -36.71 51.04
CA SER A 221 60.00 -37.77 51.89
C SER A 221 60.91 -39.00 51.90
N GLN A 222 61.39 -39.45 50.73
CA GLN A 222 62.33 -40.57 50.66
C GLN A 222 63.65 -40.28 51.38
N LYS A 223 64.22 -39.08 51.21
CA LYS A 223 65.45 -38.68 51.92
C LYS A 223 65.24 -38.67 53.43
N MET A 224 64.07 -38.21 53.89
CA MET A 224 63.72 -38.16 55.31
C MET A 224 63.58 -39.57 55.89
N GLU A 225 62.92 -40.50 55.19
CA GLU A 225 62.84 -41.91 55.59
C GLU A 225 64.23 -42.56 55.70
N ALA A 226 65.13 -42.28 54.74
CA ALA A 226 66.51 -42.76 54.80
C ALA A 226 67.24 -42.23 56.05
N LYS A 227 67.08 -40.94 56.36
CA LYS A 227 67.68 -40.33 57.55
C LYS A 227 67.10 -40.85 58.85
N VAL A 228 65.79 -41.11 58.92
CA VAL A 228 65.16 -41.76 60.08
C VAL A 228 65.75 -43.17 60.28
N SER A 229 65.96 -43.93 59.20
CA SER A 229 66.61 -45.25 59.29
C SER A 229 68.05 -45.15 59.82
N GLU A 230 68.84 -44.18 59.33
CA GLU A 230 70.21 -43.91 59.81
C GLU A 230 70.22 -43.54 61.31
N ILE A 231 69.32 -42.65 61.73
CA ILE A 231 69.14 -42.29 63.15
C ILE A 231 68.81 -43.51 64.01
N ASN A 232 67.94 -44.41 63.54
CA ASN A 232 67.59 -45.62 64.28
C ASN A 232 68.79 -46.56 64.45
N LYS A 233 69.60 -46.75 63.40
CA LYS A 233 70.85 -47.52 63.49
C LYS A 233 71.85 -46.90 64.47
N LEU A 234 71.98 -45.57 64.46
CA LEU A 234 72.84 -44.87 65.43
C LEU A 234 72.32 -45.02 66.86
N LYS A 235 70.99 -44.98 67.08
CA LYS A 235 70.39 -45.24 68.39
C LYS A 235 70.70 -46.66 68.88
N GLU A 236 70.58 -47.67 68.01
CA GLU A 236 70.95 -49.06 68.34
C GLU A 236 72.42 -49.16 68.76
N LYS A 237 73.35 -48.60 67.97
CA LYS A 237 74.78 -48.54 68.34
C LYS A 237 75.02 -47.87 69.69
N ILE A 238 74.33 -46.76 69.98
CA ILE A 238 74.43 -46.06 71.26
C ILE A 238 73.95 -46.95 72.41
N ASP A 239 72.85 -47.69 72.23
CA ASP A 239 72.32 -48.56 73.28
C ASP A 239 73.20 -49.80 73.50
N GLU A 240 73.83 -50.35 72.44
CA GLU A 240 74.89 -51.34 72.57
C GLU A 240 76.06 -50.80 73.37
N MET A 241 76.54 -49.59 73.04
CA MET A 241 77.66 -48.96 73.73
C MET A 241 77.33 -48.66 75.20
N LYS A 242 76.12 -48.17 75.51
CA LYS A 242 75.64 -48.04 76.90
C LYS A 242 75.68 -49.38 77.64
N THR A 243 75.28 -50.47 76.97
CA THR A 243 75.30 -51.81 77.56
C THR A 243 76.74 -52.25 77.86
N ARG A 244 77.67 -52.08 76.92
CA ARG A 244 79.10 -52.32 77.14
C ARG A 244 79.67 -51.49 78.29
N CYS A 245 79.37 -50.19 78.34
CA CYS A 245 79.79 -49.33 79.45
C CYS A 245 79.26 -49.81 80.80
N ARG A 246 78.00 -50.27 80.89
CA ARG A 246 77.44 -50.87 82.12
C ARG A 246 78.18 -52.14 82.50
N THR A 247 78.50 -53.01 81.53
CA THR A 247 79.29 -54.22 81.77
C THR A 247 80.68 -53.88 82.30
N TYR A 248 81.40 -52.95 81.67
CA TYR A 248 82.72 -52.50 82.11
C TYR A 248 82.67 -51.85 83.49
N ALA A 249 81.65 -51.02 83.78
CA ALA A 249 81.46 -50.45 85.12
C ALA A 249 81.24 -51.55 86.18
N GLY A 250 80.46 -52.59 85.86
CA GLY A 250 80.27 -53.75 86.73
C GLY A 250 81.56 -54.55 86.95
N GLN A 251 82.32 -54.84 85.88
CA GLN A 251 83.63 -55.50 85.99
C GLN A 251 84.61 -54.69 86.83
N LEU A 252 84.64 -53.37 86.66
CA LEU A 252 85.48 -52.47 87.45
C LEU A 252 85.08 -52.51 88.93
N GLN A 253 83.79 -52.52 89.26
CA GLN A 253 83.31 -52.65 90.64
C GLN A 253 83.74 -53.98 91.27
N ILE A 254 83.64 -55.10 90.53
CA ILE A 254 84.12 -56.42 90.99
C ILE A 254 85.62 -56.36 91.25
N ALA A 255 86.43 -55.90 90.29
CA ALA A 255 87.88 -55.80 90.44
C ALA A 255 88.29 -54.86 91.60
N THR A 256 87.53 -53.79 91.83
CA THR A 256 87.76 -52.86 92.96
C THR A 256 87.46 -53.56 94.29
N GLN A 257 86.38 -54.35 94.38
CA GLN A 257 86.04 -55.14 95.56
C GLN A 257 87.06 -56.27 95.82
N GLU A 258 87.54 -56.93 94.77
CA GLU A 258 88.58 -57.95 94.84
C GLU A 258 89.90 -57.36 95.35
N ASN A 259 90.33 -56.22 94.81
CA ASN A 259 91.48 -55.49 95.32
C ASN A 259 91.31 -55.12 96.79
N PHE A 260 90.15 -54.59 97.18
CA PHE A 260 89.86 -54.27 98.59
C PHE A 260 89.95 -55.52 99.49
N ASN A 261 89.39 -56.65 99.05
CA ASN A 261 89.46 -57.91 99.79
C ASN A 261 90.91 -58.41 99.90
N LEU A 262 91.70 -58.31 98.83
CA LEU A 262 93.12 -58.66 98.81
C LEU A 262 93.94 -57.72 99.70
N GLU A 263 93.70 -56.41 99.66
CA GLU A 263 94.32 -55.43 100.55
C GLU A 263 94.03 -55.77 102.02
N ASN A 264 92.79 -56.11 102.35
CA ASN A 264 92.41 -56.52 103.70
C ASN A 264 93.08 -57.86 104.11
N GLN A 265 93.21 -58.83 103.19
CA GLN A 265 94.00 -60.04 103.43
C GLN A 265 95.48 -59.74 103.64
N LEU A 266 96.04 -58.79 102.89
CA LEU A 266 97.42 -58.35 103.01
C LEU A 266 97.65 -57.63 104.34
N GLU A 267 96.69 -56.84 104.80
CA GLU A 267 96.71 -56.19 106.12
C GLU A 267 96.68 -57.24 107.25
N ILE A 268 95.83 -58.28 107.14
CA ILE A 268 95.82 -59.43 108.05
C ILE A 268 97.15 -60.19 108.04
N LEU A 269 97.77 -60.38 106.88
CA LEU A 269 99.09 -61.01 106.77
C LEU A 269 100.22 -60.10 107.27
N SER A 270 100.08 -58.78 107.18
CA SER A 270 101.05 -57.80 107.70
C SER A 270 101.08 -57.75 109.23
N LEU A 271 99.98 -58.13 109.90
CA LEU A 271 99.94 -58.37 111.33
C LEU A 271 100.71 -59.64 111.75
N TYR A 272 101.02 -60.51 110.79
CA TYR A 272 101.97 -61.61 110.93
C TYR A 272 103.35 -61.16 110.41
N GLU A 273 104.07 -60.42 111.24
CA GLU A 273 105.51 -60.19 111.04
C GLU A 273 106.29 -61.40 111.60
N PRO A 274 107.19 -62.03 110.81
CA PRO A 274 108.36 -62.65 111.38
C PRO A 274 109.64 -62.02 110.81
N ALA A 275 110.53 -61.70 111.73
CA ALA A 275 111.91 -61.33 111.48
C ALA A 275 112.63 -62.34 110.56
N TYR A 276 113.41 -61.85 109.59
CA TYR A 276 114.83 -62.16 109.28
C TYR A 276 115.21 -62.09 107.78
N LYS A 277 116.29 -61.31 107.54
CA LYS A 277 117.46 -61.41 106.62
C LYS A 277 117.37 -61.84 105.14
N GLU A 278 118.17 -61.09 104.37
CA GLU A 278 118.65 -61.27 102.98
C GLU A 278 118.81 -62.71 102.47
N VAL A 279 118.22 -62.97 101.29
CA VAL A 279 118.73 -63.90 100.27
C VAL A 279 118.42 -63.31 98.88
N ARG A 280 119.44 -63.15 98.03
CA ARG A 280 119.28 -63.06 96.57
C ARG A 280 119.13 -64.47 96.03
N VAL A 281 118.27 -64.67 95.01
CA VAL A 281 118.59 -65.32 93.72
C VAL A 281 117.30 -65.56 92.88
N GLU A 282 117.40 -65.12 91.62
CA GLU A 282 116.78 -65.60 90.36
C GLU A 282 115.25 -65.53 90.11
N GLU A 283 114.92 -64.77 89.05
CA GLU A 283 113.76 -64.99 88.17
C GLU A 283 113.80 -66.41 87.59
N PRO A 284 112.63 -67.06 87.43
CA PRO A 284 112.20 -67.28 86.06
C PRO A 284 110.68 -67.11 85.83
N SER A 285 110.41 -66.49 84.68
CA SER A 285 109.39 -66.83 83.67
C SER A 285 107.92 -67.01 84.05
N ASP A 286 107.11 -66.21 83.35
CA ASP A 286 105.82 -66.59 82.76
C ASP A 286 104.67 -66.91 83.72
N LYS A 287 104.09 -65.85 84.27
CA LYS A 287 102.63 -65.80 84.45
C LYS A 287 102.08 -64.62 83.66
N GLN A 288 101.38 -64.96 82.58
CA GLN A 288 100.66 -64.04 81.72
C GLN A 288 99.87 -63.05 82.56
N SER A 289 100.25 -61.78 82.43
CA SER A 289 99.48 -60.64 82.89
C SER A 289 98.14 -60.63 82.16
N GLU A 290 97.05 -60.95 82.86
CA GLU A 290 95.67 -60.77 82.35
C GLU A 290 95.34 -59.30 82.02
N LYS A 291 96.26 -58.36 82.31
CA LYS A 291 96.18 -56.95 81.89
C LYS A 291 96.54 -56.73 80.42
N GLU A 292 97.35 -57.59 79.79
CA GLU A 292 97.81 -57.40 78.41
C GLU A 292 96.73 -57.57 77.32
N PRO A 293 95.78 -58.52 77.43
CA PRO A 293 94.65 -58.62 76.50
C PRO A 293 93.69 -57.43 76.63
N LEU A 294 93.43 -56.96 77.85
CA LEU A 294 92.53 -55.84 78.12
C LEU A 294 93.09 -54.50 77.61
N VAL A 295 94.39 -54.26 77.76
CA VAL A 295 95.02 -53.04 77.26
C VAL A 295 95.10 -53.04 75.72
N LYS A 296 95.28 -54.21 75.09
CA LYS A 296 95.19 -54.34 73.62
C LYS A 296 93.77 -54.12 73.11
N GLN A 297 92.76 -54.71 73.75
CA GLN A 297 91.35 -54.53 73.39
C GLN A 297 90.90 -53.06 73.52
N VAL A 298 91.29 -52.37 74.59
CA VAL A 298 90.96 -50.94 74.80
C VAL A 298 91.70 -50.03 73.81
N LYS A 299 92.92 -50.40 73.37
CA LYS A 299 93.64 -49.67 72.32
C LYS A 299 93.00 -49.87 70.94
N GLU A 300 92.61 -51.10 70.59
CA GLU A 300 91.91 -51.40 69.33
C GLU A 300 90.54 -50.71 69.27
N ASP A 301 89.77 -50.74 70.35
CA ASP A 301 88.47 -50.06 70.44
C ASP A 301 88.61 -48.52 70.32
N ASN A 302 89.67 -47.93 70.90
CA ASN A 302 89.93 -46.49 70.79
C ASN A 302 90.43 -46.06 69.40
N GLU A 303 91.19 -46.91 68.70
CA GLU A 303 91.60 -46.63 67.32
C GLU A 303 90.42 -46.72 66.34
N GLN A 304 89.50 -47.67 66.53
CA GLN A 304 88.25 -47.75 65.73
C GLN A 304 87.34 -46.54 65.93
N LEU A 305 87.20 -46.04 67.17
CA LEU A 305 86.41 -44.84 67.46
C LEU A 305 86.98 -43.59 66.78
N LYS A 306 88.31 -43.43 66.74
CA LYS A 306 88.94 -42.29 66.05
C LYS A 306 88.74 -42.34 64.53
N THR A 307 88.78 -43.52 63.93
CA THR A 307 88.56 -43.67 62.48
C THR A 307 87.10 -43.42 62.10
N GLU A 308 86.14 -43.85 62.93
CA GLU A 308 84.72 -43.51 62.70
C GLU A 308 84.45 -41.99 62.84
N GLU A 309 85.11 -41.30 63.79
CA GLU A 309 84.93 -39.86 64.01
C GLU A 309 85.48 -39.00 62.85
N GLU A 310 86.60 -39.39 62.24
CA GLU A 310 87.16 -38.70 61.06
C GLU A 310 86.27 -38.87 59.82
N VAL A 311 85.73 -40.07 59.57
CA VAL A 311 84.80 -40.34 58.45
C VAL A 311 83.49 -39.55 58.59
N HIS A 312 83.01 -39.35 59.83
CA HIS A 312 81.81 -38.55 60.09
C HIS A 312 82.05 -37.04 59.93
N LYS A 313 83.23 -36.52 60.26
CA LYS A 313 83.60 -35.11 60.02
C LYS A 313 83.76 -34.78 58.54
N GLU A 314 84.27 -35.71 57.74
CA GLU A 314 84.46 -35.52 56.30
C GLU A 314 83.12 -35.45 55.55
N LYS A 315 82.16 -36.34 55.89
CA LYS A 315 80.80 -36.32 55.33
C LYS A 315 79.97 -35.09 55.73
N ALA A 316 80.26 -34.47 56.87
CA ALA A 316 79.60 -33.24 57.30
C ALA A 316 80.07 -31.99 56.52
N LYS A 317 81.33 -31.97 56.05
CA LYS A 317 81.87 -30.86 55.25
C LYS A 317 81.30 -30.84 53.83
N ASP A 318 81.05 -32.00 53.22
CA ASP A 318 80.39 -32.08 51.91
C ASP A 318 78.95 -31.53 51.94
N PHE A 319 78.25 -31.64 53.07
CA PHE A 319 76.89 -31.16 53.22
C PHE A 319 76.77 -29.62 53.26
N VAL A 320 77.80 -28.92 53.76
CA VAL A 320 77.79 -27.44 53.83
C VAL A 320 78.18 -26.82 52.48
N GLY A 321 79.02 -27.50 51.68
CA GLY A 321 79.47 -27.02 50.37
C GLY A 321 78.43 -27.11 49.23
N GLU A 322 77.37 -27.91 49.39
CA GLU A 322 76.31 -28.08 48.37
C GLU A 322 75.12 -27.12 48.52
N ILE A 323 74.95 -26.48 49.69
CA ILE A 323 73.85 -25.55 49.94
C ILE A 323 74.11 -24.16 49.30
N ASP A 324 75.39 -23.79 49.10
CA ASP A 324 75.80 -22.44 48.67
C ASP A 324 75.90 -22.24 47.14
N LYS A 325 75.63 -23.27 46.32
CA LYS A 325 75.92 -23.24 44.85
C LYS A 325 74.74 -22.92 43.93
N ASN A 326 73.52 -22.73 44.44
CA ASN A 326 72.37 -22.36 43.61
C ASN A 326 71.69 -21.11 44.15
N PRO A 327 72.06 -19.90 43.67
CA PRO A 327 71.29 -18.71 43.99
C PRO A 327 69.88 -18.88 43.43
N ILE A 328 68.91 -18.74 44.32
CA ILE A 328 67.48 -18.75 44.03
C ILE A 328 67.16 -17.47 43.25
N ASP A 329 66.99 -17.57 41.93
CA ASP A 329 66.38 -16.50 41.14
C ASP A 329 64.86 -16.65 41.23
N LEU A 330 64.27 -16.02 42.25
CA LEU A 330 62.84 -15.78 42.35
C LEU A 330 62.53 -14.50 41.55
N GLY A 331 62.51 -14.63 40.23
CA GLY A 331 61.91 -13.63 39.34
C GLY A 331 60.39 -13.56 39.57
N CYS A 332 59.98 -12.92 40.66
CA CYS A 332 58.65 -12.38 40.83
C CYS A 332 58.55 -11.12 39.98
N GLU A 333 58.18 -11.27 38.70
CA GLU A 333 57.57 -10.15 37.98
C GLU A 333 56.19 -9.90 38.63
N GLU A 334 56.14 -8.89 39.49
CA GLU A 334 54.93 -8.25 39.98
C GLU A 334 54.09 -7.77 38.80
N ASN A 335 53.24 -8.64 38.27
CA ASN A 335 52.04 -8.19 37.57
C ASN A 335 50.96 -8.03 38.64
N GLN A 336 50.88 -6.82 39.20
CA GLN A 336 49.71 -6.35 39.95
C GLN A 336 48.46 -6.61 39.11
N ILE A 337 47.71 -7.65 39.47
CA ILE A 337 46.34 -7.82 39.04
C ILE A 337 45.52 -7.03 40.05
N ASP A 338 45.04 -5.85 39.64
CA ASP A 338 44.03 -5.10 40.38
C ASP A 338 42.81 -6.00 40.60
N PHE A 339 42.54 -6.31 41.87
CA PHE A 339 41.41 -7.13 42.32
C PHE A 339 40.09 -6.32 42.41
N GLU A 340 40.02 -5.11 41.84
CA GLU A 340 38.82 -4.25 41.95
C GLU A 340 37.66 -4.64 41.02
N ASP A 341 37.85 -5.53 40.03
CA ASP A 341 36.78 -5.95 39.11
C ASP A 341 36.01 -7.22 39.55
N LEU A 342 36.26 -7.72 40.76
CA LEU A 342 35.53 -8.84 41.39
C LEU A 342 34.44 -8.33 42.35
N LYS A 343 33.57 -7.42 41.88
CA LYS A 343 32.26 -7.20 42.50
C LYS A 343 31.20 -7.97 41.70
N LEU A 344 30.79 -9.10 42.28
CA LEU A 344 29.51 -9.78 42.02
C LEU A 344 28.34 -8.88 42.43
#